data_AF-A0A838U6D8-F1
#
_entry.id   AF-A0A838U6D8-F1
#
_cell.length_a   1.000
_cell.length_b   1.000
_cell.length_c   1.000
_cell.angle_alpha   90.00
_cell.angle_beta   90.00
_cell.angle_gamma   90.00
#
_symmetry.space_group_name_H-M   'P 1'
#
loop_
_entity.id
_entity.type
_entity.pdbx_description
1 polymer ?
#
loop_
_entity_poly.entity_id
_entity_poly.type
_entity_poly.pdbx_seq_one_letter_code
_entity_poly.pdbx_strand_id
1 'polypeptide(L)'
;MSRVTVIGAGLAGSLLAIYLAKRGITVEIFEARGDLRKEAVTAGRSINLALSDRGIAALRDVGMDEYMLAEAVPMYGRMIHNVSGDTKLLPYSGRKGEYINSVSRTGLNVALINEAEKFENVSFHFNERCVDFDCESGETSFSAPSGFQAETVIATDGAGSAIREAMERSIPKFEVSQVFLEHGYKELHIPPAVDGGFQLEKNVLHIWPRHQFI
;
A
#
# COMPACT_ATOMS: atom_id res chain seq x y z
N MET A 1 29.75 -1.11 -3.87
CA MET A 1 28.37 -0.75 -4.24
C MET A 1 27.54 -0.97 -2.99
N SER A 2 26.78 0.03 -2.53
CA SER A 2 25.92 -0.13 -1.36
C SER A 2 24.75 -1.06 -1.68
N ARG A 3 24.49 -2.00 -0.77
CA ARG A 3 23.34 -2.91 -0.84
C ARG A 3 22.36 -2.55 0.26
N VAL A 4 21.08 -2.47 -0.09
CA VAL A 4 19.99 -2.20 0.86
C VAL A 4 19.01 -3.36 0.82
N THR A 5 18.68 -3.90 1.98
CA THR A 5 17.62 -4.88 2.15
C THR A 5 16.32 -4.17 2.52
N VAL A 6 15.24 -4.44 1.81
CA VAL A 6 13.90 -3.92 2.10
C VAL A 6 13.03 -5.07 2.58
N ILE A 7 12.43 -4.94 3.75
CA ILE A 7 11.47 -5.93 4.25
C ILE A 7 10.05 -5.46 3.94
N GLY A 8 9.34 -6.24 3.13
CA GLY A 8 7.99 -5.99 2.63
C GLY A 8 7.95 -5.51 1.18
N ALA A 9 7.28 -6.25 0.29
CA ALA A 9 6.97 -5.83 -1.09
C ALA A 9 5.55 -5.22 -1.18
N GLY A 10 5.20 -4.40 -0.18
CA GLY A 10 4.00 -3.58 -0.19
C GLY A 10 4.16 -2.32 -1.04
N LEU A 11 3.18 -1.42 -0.95
CA LEU A 11 3.19 -0.17 -1.72
C LEU A 11 4.45 0.68 -1.46
N ALA A 12 4.83 0.83 -0.18
CA ALA A 12 5.98 1.63 0.21
C ALA A 12 7.30 0.96 -0.19
N GLY A 13 7.46 -0.34 0.10
CA GLY A 13 8.69 -1.08 -0.21
C GLY A 13 8.98 -1.17 -1.70
N SER A 14 7.97 -1.52 -2.50
CA SER A 14 8.11 -1.61 -3.96
C SER A 14 8.41 -0.25 -4.59
N LEU A 15 7.77 0.83 -4.12
CA LEU A 15 8.07 2.18 -4.60
C LEU A 15 9.48 2.62 -4.19
N LEU A 16 9.88 2.37 -2.94
CA LEU A 16 11.22 2.69 -2.43
C LEU A 16 12.31 1.96 -3.23
N ALA A 17 12.08 0.68 -3.59
CA ALA A 17 13.00 -0.08 -4.41
C ALA A 17 13.31 0.62 -5.73
N ILE A 18 12.30 1.17 -6.42
CA ILE A 18 12.49 1.93 -7.66
C ILE A 18 13.35 3.18 -7.41
N TYR A 19 13.07 3.93 -6.34
CA TYR A 19 13.85 5.12 -5.98
C TYR A 19 15.33 4.79 -5.69
N LEU A 20 15.60 3.69 -5.00
CA LEU A 20 16.96 3.26 -4.69
C LEU A 20 17.66 2.73 -5.95
N ALA A 21 16.94 1.96 -6.77
CA ALA A 21 17.46 1.39 -8.01
C ALA A 21 17.89 2.47 -9.02
N LYS A 22 17.08 3.52 -9.20
CA LYS A 22 17.41 4.70 -10.03
C LYS A 22 18.69 5.43 -9.57
N ARG A 23 19.12 5.22 -8.31
CA ARG A 23 20.36 5.77 -7.75
C ARG A 23 21.54 4.79 -7.83
N GLY A 24 21.37 3.65 -8.49
CA GLY A 24 22.41 2.63 -8.66
C GLY A 24 22.69 1.78 -7.41
N ILE A 25 21.77 1.79 -6.44
CA ILE A 25 21.87 0.99 -5.21
C ILE A 25 21.31 -0.41 -5.49
N THR A 26 22.00 -1.47 -5.06
CA THR A 26 21.46 -2.84 -5.15
C THR A 26 20.41 -3.05 -4.08
N VAL A 27 19.22 -3.50 -4.46
CA VAL A 27 18.08 -3.68 -3.55
C VAL A 27 17.65 -5.13 -3.53
N GLU A 28 17.63 -5.71 -2.34
CA GLU A 28 17.07 -7.04 -2.07
C GLU A 28 15.77 -6.87 -1.29
N ILE A 29 14.62 -7.22 -1.89
CA ILE A 29 13.31 -7.10 -1.24
C ILE A 29 12.84 -8.47 -0.78
N PHE A 30 12.46 -8.60 0.49
CA PHE A 30 11.89 -9.83 1.04
C PHE A 30 10.41 -9.62 1.39
N GLU A 31 9.53 -10.50 0.92
CA GLU A 31 8.09 -10.42 1.13
C GLU A 31 7.55 -11.71 1.75
N ALA A 32 6.78 -11.55 2.82
CA ALA A 32 6.22 -12.66 3.58
C ALA A 32 5.20 -13.50 2.79
N ARG A 33 4.55 -12.90 1.79
CA ARG A 33 3.53 -13.54 0.95
C ARG A 33 4.14 -14.07 -0.36
N GLY A 34 3.39 -14.94 -1.02
CA GLY A 34 3.66 -15.32 -2.41
C GLY A 34 3.52 -14.13 -3.37
N ASP A 35 4.01 -14.32 -4.60
CA ASP A 35 3.97 -13.30 -5.63
C ASP A 35 2.52 -13.03 -6.07
N LEU A 36 2.05 -11.80 -5.79
CA LEU A 36 0.69 -11.34 -6.11
C LEU A 36 0.30 -11.45 -7.58
N ARG A 37 1.30 -11.59 -8.47
CA ARG A 37 1.10 -11.70 -9.92
C ARG A 37 0.83 -13.13 -10.36
N LYS A 38 1.20 -14.11 -9.54
CA LYS A 38 1.10 -15.55 -9.82
C LYS A 38 0.00 -16.21 -8.99
N GLU A 39 -0.28 -15.67 -7.81
CA GLU A 39 -1.22 -16.24 -6.86
C GLU A 39 -2.43 -15.33 -6.65
N ALA A 40 -3.63 -15.92 -6.66
CA ALA A 40 -4.85 -15.23 -6.27
C ALA A 40 -4.86 -15.03 -4.75
N VAL A 41 -4.55 -13.81 -4.30
CA VAL A 41 -4.55 -13.54 -2.85
C VAL A 41 -5.96 -13.49 -2.30
N THR A 42 -6.23 -14.38 -1.36
CA THR A 42 -7.42 -14.40 -0.53
C THR A 42 -7.36 -13.22 0.46
N ALA A 43 -8.25 -12.24 0.29
CA ALA A 43 -8.55 -11.14 1.21
C ALA A 43 -7.38 -10.18 1.54
N GLY A 44 -7.25 -9.09 0.76
CA GLY A 44 -6.47 -7.91 1.12
C GLY A 44 -7.21 -6.97 2.08
N ARG A 45 -6.50 -6.03 2.72
CA ARG A 45 -7.04 -5.06 3.70
C ARG A 45 -7.81 -3.86 3.09
N SER A 46 -8.16 -3.91 1.81
CA SER A 46 -8.95 -2.91 1.03
C SER A 46 -8.87 -3.29 -0.45
N ILE A 47 -9.98 -3.26 -1.17
CA ILE A 47 -10.01 -3.45 -2.63
C ILE A 47 -9.42 -2.22 -3.33
N ASN A 48 -9.90 -1.02 -2.99
CA ASN A 48 -9.50 0.24 -3.60
C ASN A 48 -8.90 1.22 -2.58
N LEU A 49 -8.14 2.18 -3.09
CA LEU A 49 -7.46 3.24 -2.37
C LEU A 49 -7.84 4.61 -2.93
N ALA A 50 -8.01 5.57 -2.03
CA ALA A 50 -8.09 6.98 -2.39
C ALA A 50 -6.67 7.54 -2.60
N LEU A 51 -6.25 7.63 -3.85
CA LEU A 51 -4.98 8.24 -4.27
C LEU A 51 -5.15 9.76 -4.41
N SER A 52 -4.36 10.51 -3.63
CA SER A 52 -4.37 11.97 -3.61
C SER A 52 -3.02 12.53 -4.09
N ASP A 53 -2.91 13.86 -4.14
CA ASP A 53 -1.76 14.61 -4.65
C ASP A 53 -0.39 14.09 -4.16
N ARG A 54 -0.26 13.78 -2.86
CA ARG A 54 1.01 13.26 -2.30
C ARG A 54 1.42 11.91 -2.88
N GLY A 55 0.46 11.02 -3.05
CA GLY A 55 0.72 9.71 -3.65
C GLY A 55 1.02 9.82 -5.14
N ILE A 56 0.32 10.72 -5.85
CA ILE A 56 0.58 11.01 -7.27
C ILE A 56 1.98 11.60 -7.45
N ALA A 57 2.38 12.55 -6.60
CA ALA A 57 3.72 13.14 -6.64
C ALA A 57 4.82 12.09 -6.47
N ALA A 58 4.67 11.17 -5.52
CA ALA A 58 5.63 10.07 -5.31
C ALA A 58 5.69 9.12 -6.52
N LEU A 59 4.56 8.84 -7.17
CA LEU A 59 4.53 8.05 -8.40
C LEU A 59 5.18 8.79 -9.59
N ARG A 60 5.03 10.11 -9.65
CA ARG A 60 5.61 10.94 -10.71
C ARG A 60 7.13 10.91 -10.72
N ASP A 61 7.76 10.97 -9.55
CA ASP A 61 9.23 10.89 -9.45
C ASP A 61 9.78 9.56 -10.01
N VAL A 62 8.97 8.50 -9.96
CA VAL A 62 9.33 7.20 -10.54
C VAL A 62 8.81 7.00 -11.97
N GLY A 63 8.01 7.93 -12.50
CA GLY A 63 7.45 7.88 -13.86
C GLY A 63 6.21 6.99 -14.00
N MET A 64 5.50 6.73 -12.90
CA MET A 64 4.36 5.83 -12.83
C MET A 64 3.01 6.54 -12.69
N ASP A 65 2.99 7.87 -12.55
CA ASP A 65 1.74 8.61 -12.31
C ASP A 65 0.80 8.57 -13.51
N GLU A 66 1.27 8.79 -14.74
CA GLU A 66 0.43 8.72 -15.95
C GLU A 66 -0.24 7.36 -16.11
N TYR A 67 0.53 6.28 -15.98
CA TYR A 67 0.03 4.91 -16.04
C TYR A 67 -1.04 4.65 -14.96
N MET A 68 -0.74 5.04 -13.71
CA MET A 68 -1.68 4.79 -12.61
C MET A 68 -2.94 5.65 -12.69
N LEU A 69 -2.86 6.86 -13.23
CA LEU A 69 -4.00 7.75 -13.40
C LEU A 69 -4.89 7.35 -14.58
N ALA A 70 -4.35 6.72 -15.62
CA ALA A 70 -5.13 6.17 -16.73
C ALA A 70 -6.08 5.04 -16.28
N GLU A 71 -5.65 4.25 -15.29
CA GLU A 71 -6.43 3.16 -14.69
C GLU A 71 -7.32 3.63 -13.52
N ALA A 72 -7.28 4.91 -13.17
CA ALA A 72 -7.98 5.45 -12.01
C ALA A 72 -9.37 5.98 -12.34
N VAL A 73 -10.27 5.94 -11.36
CA VAL A 73 -11.56 6.64 -11.44
C VAL A 73 -11.47 7.96 -10.67
N PRO A 74 -11.56 9.13 -11.33
CA PRO A 74 -11.53 10.40 -10.62
C PRO A 74 -12.81 10.58 -9.79
N MET A 75 -12.63 11.01 -8.54
CA MET A 75 -13.71 11.30 -7.59
C MET A 75 -13.72 12.79 -7.28
N TYR A 76 -14.73 13.51 -7.77
CA TYR A 76 -14.82 14.98 -7.66
C TYR A 76 -15.38 15.48 -6.33
N GLY A 77 -15.97 14.59 -5.54
CA GLY A 77 -16.55 14.93 -4.25
C GLY A 77 -17.06 13.72 -3.49
N ARG A 78 -17.73 14.00 -2.38
CA ARG A 78 -18.40 13.01 -1.54
C ARG A 78 -19.90 13.04 -1.84
N MET A 79 -20.47 11.90 -2.19
CA MET A 79 -21.92 11.74 -2.28
C MET A 79 -22.45 11.22 -0.95
N ILE A 80 -23.18 12.06 -0.21
CA ILE A 80 -23.75 11.72 1.09
C ILE A 80 -25.15 11.14 0.89
N HIS A 81 -25.38 9.95 1.42
CA HIS A 81 -26.67 9.26 1.40
C HIS A 81 -27.33 9.32 2.78
N ASN A 82 -28.42 10.08 2.89
CA ASN A 82 -29.13 10.23 4.16
C ASN A 82 -30.03 9.01 4.46
N VAL A 83 -30.74 9.04 5.60
CA VAL A 83 -31.63 7.94 6.00
C VAL A 83 -32.94 7.93 5.20
N SER A 84 -33.38 9.09 4.72
CA SER A 84 -34.59 9.24 3.89
C SER A 84 -34.40 8.78 2.44
N GLY A 85 -33.16 8.52 2.00
CA GLY A 85 -32.81 8.15 0.64
C GLY A 85 -32.33 9.31 -0.24
N ASP A 86 -32.33 10.55 0.26
CA ASP A 86 -31.82 11.69 -0.50
C ASP A 86 -30.29 11.66 -0.56
N THR A 87 -29.77 12.22 -1.64
CA THR A 87 -28.34 12.34 -1.88
C THR A 87 -27.90 13.80 -1.92
N LYS A 88 -26.70 14.08 -1.40
CA LYS A 88 -26.07 15.40 -1.48
C LYS A 88 -24.61 15.27 -1.89
N LEU A 89 -24.27 15.90 -3.01
CA LEU A 89 -22.88 16.02 -3.45
C LEU A 89 -22.19 17.15 -2.69
N LEU A 90 -21.06 16.82 -2.08
CA LEU A 90 -20.14 17.75 -1.43
C LEU A 90 -18.79 17.70 -2.17
N PRO A 91 -18.47 18.68 -3.03
CA PRO A 91 -17.17 18.76 -3.70
C PRO A 91 -16.03 18.73 -2.68
N TYR A 92 -14.88 18.17 -3.06
CA TYR A 92 -13.69 18.19 -2.18
C TYR A 92 -13.15 19.61 -1.97
N SER A 93 -13.34 20.48 -2.97
CA SER A 93 -12.87 21.86 -2.98
C SER A 93 -13.85 22.76 -3.73
N GLY A 94 -13.82 24.05 -3.40
CA GLY A 94 -14.50 25.10 -4.19
C GLY A 94 -13.74 25.48 -5.47
N ARG A 95 -12.50 25.00 -5.63
CA ARG A 95 -11.68 25.24 -6.83
C ARG A 95 -11.96 24.20 -7.90
N LYS A 96 -11.88 24.63 -9.16
CA LYS A 96 -11.97 23.71 -10.30
C LYS A 96 -10.69 22.86 -10.38
N GLY A 97 -10.86 21.56 -10.67
CA GLY A 97 -9.73 20.65 -10.94
C GLY A 97 -9.12 19.97 -9.72
N GLU A 98 -9.58 20.25 -8.50
CA GLU A 98 -9.13 19.55 -7.29
C GLU A 98 -10.02 18.32 -7.02
N TYR A 99 -9.45 17.12 -7.13
CA TYR A 99 -10.13 15.84 -6.91
C TYR A 99 -9.15 14.79 -6.36
N ILE A 100 -9.68 13.66 -5.92
CA ILE A 100 -8.89 12.47 -5.59
C ILE A 100 -9.26 11.33 -6.54
N ASN A 101 -8.47 10.27 -6.55
CA ASN A 101 -8.62 9.17 -7.49
C ASN A 101 -8.87 7.86 -6.74
N SER A 102 -9.75 7.02 -7.27
CA SER A 102 -9.91 5.65 -6.80
C SER A 102 -9.01 4.74 -7.63
N VAL A 103 -8.09 4.01 -6.97
CA VAL A 103 -7.18 3.06 -7.62
C VAL A 103 -7.25 1.70 -6.94
N SER A 104 -7.06 0.62 -7.69
CA SER A 104 -6.95 -0.72 -7.11
C SER A 104 -5.68 -0.83 -6.28
N ARG A 105 -5.78 -1.31 -5.03
CA ARG A 105 -4.60 -1.57 -4.19
C ARG A 105 -3.71 -2.64 -4.81
N THR A 106 -4.31 -3.74 -5.25
CA THR A 106 -3.59 -4.85 -5.89
C THR A 106 -2.99 -4.39 -7.21
N GLY A 107 -3.76 -3.68 -8.04
CA GLY A 107 -3.28 -3.13 -9.30
C GLY A 107 -2.07 -2.21 -9.12
N LEU A 108 -2.13 -1.29 -8.15
CA LEU A 108 -1.00 -0.42 -7.82
C LEU A 108 0.22 -1.21 -7.33
N ASN A 109 0.05 -2.20 -6.45
CA ASN A 109 1.19 -2.96 -5.95
C ASN A 109 1.87 -3.78 -7.06
N VAL A 110 1.07 -4.44 -7.91
CA VAL A 110 1.57 -5.20 -9.07
C VAL A 110 2.32 -4.28 -10.03
N ALA A 111 1.76 -3.09 -10.32
CA ALA A 111 2.41 -2.12 -11.18
C ALA A 111 3.78 -1.68 -10.64
N LEU A 112 3.87 -1.43 -9.33
CA LEU A 112 5.14 -1.06 -8.67
C LEU A 112 6.15 -2.21 -8.67
N ILE A 113 5.74 -3.45 -8.40
CA ILE A 113 6.63 -4.61 -8.46
C ILE A 113 7.16 -4.80 -9.88
N ASN A 114 6.28 -4.73 -10.90
CA ASN A 114 6.67 -4.86 -12.30
C ASN A 114 7.62 -3.75 -12.74
N GLU A 115 7.42 -2.52 -12.25
CA GLU A 115 8.33 -1.41 -12.56
C GLU A 115 9.69 -1.61 -11.88
N ALA A 116 9.71 -2.04 -10.62
CA ALA A 116 10.93 -2.29 -9.87
C ALA A 116 11.77 -3.44 -10.49
N GLU A 117 11.15 -4.50 -10.98
CA GLU A 117 11.85 -5.62 -11.62
C GLU A 117 12.51 -5.29 -12.96
N LYS A 118 12.20 -4.14 -13.58
CA LYS A 118 12.91 -3.69 -14.79
C LYS A 118 14.36 -3.32 -14.51
N PHE A 119 14.71 -3.10 -13.25
CA PHE A 119 16.05 -2.74 -12.82
C PHE A 119 16.87 -3.99 -12.50
N GLU A 120 18.00 -4.19 -13.18
CA GLU A 120 18.89 -5.35 -12.97
C GLU A 120 19.47 -5.43 -11.55
N ASN A 121 19.47 -4.30 -10.83
CA ASN A 121 19.94 -4.18 -9.45
C ASN A 121 18.83 -4.34 -8.40
N VAL A 122 17.68 -4.89 -8.78
CA VAL A 122 16.54 -5.16 -7.89
C VAL A 122 16.17 -6.64 -7.93
N SER A 123 16.12 -7.28 -6.76
CA SER A 123 15.74 -8.68 -6.59
C SER A 123 14.58 -8.82 -5.61
N PHE A 124 13.56 -9.62 -5.95
CA PHE A 124 12.45 -9.94 -5.06
C PHE A 124 12.52 -11.39 -4.57
N HIS A 125 12.37 -11.57 -3.26
CA HIS A 125 12.29 -12.87 -2.58
C HIS A 125 10.93 -13.01 -1.91
N PHE A 126 10.04 -13.77 -2.53
CA PHE A 126 8.69 -14.02 -2.03
C PHE A 126 8.65 -15.27 -1.13
N ASN A 127 7.62 -15.38 -0.29
CA ASN A 127 7.51 -16.42 0.76
C ASN A 127 8.60 -16.35 1.83
N GLU A 128 9.23 -15.18 1.97
CA GLU A 128 10.28 -14.93 2.95
C GLU A 128 9.76 -14.00 4.04
N ARG A 129 9.13 -14.59 5.07
CA ARG A 129 8.61 -13.83 6.21
C ARG A 129 9.74 -13.52 7.18
N CYS A 130 10.06 -12.24 7.33
CA CYS A 130 10.86 -11.74 8.46
C CYS A 130 10.10 -12.01 9.78
N VAL A 131 10.78 -12.61 10.75
CA VAL A 131 10.22 -12.94 12.07
C VAL A 131 10.96 -12.24 13.21
N ASP A 132 12.21 -11.81 13.00
CA ASP A 132 12.98 -11.07 14.00
C ASP A 132 14.12 -10.27 13.35
N PHE A 133 14.67 -9.32 14.10
CA PHE A 133 15.81 -8.51 13.68
C PHE A 133 16.73 -8.21 14.87
N ASP A 134 18.02 -8.52 14.71
CA ASP A 134 19.02 -8.16 15.71
C ASP A 134 19.55 -6.75 15.43
N CYS A 135 19.23 -5.83 16.33
CA CYS A 135 19.64 -4.42 16.23
C CYS A 135 21.14 -4.20 16.45
N GLU A 136 21.85 -5.14 17.07
CA GLU A 136 23.30 -5.05 17.29
C GLU A 136 24.07 -5.60 16.07
N SER A 137 23.70 -6.78 15.58
CA SER A 137 24.42 -7.44 14.48
C SER A 137 23.90 -7.07 13.08
N GLY A 138 22.69 -6.52 12.97
CA GLY A 138 22.00 -6.27 11.70
C GLY A 138 21.45 -7.53 11.03
N GLU A 139 21.42 -8.65 11.74
CA GLU A 139 20.91 -9.92 11.21
C GLU A 139 19.38 -9.91 11.14
N THR A 140 18.82 -10.29 9.99
CA THR A 140 17.38 -10.46 9.79
C THR A 140 17.03 -11.95 9.77
N SER A 141 16.12 -12.36 10.65
CA SER A 141 15.67 -13.75 10.76
C SER A 141 14.41 -13.98 9.95
N PHE A 142 14.37 -15.07 9.17
CA PHE A 142 13.21 -15.48 8.37
C PHE A 142 12.56 -16.76 8.92
N SER A 143 11.29 -17.01 8.57
CA SER A 143 10.57 -18.20 9.02
C SER A 143 11.08 -19.52 8.41
N ALA A 144 11.77 -19.46 7.27
CA ALA A 144 12.50 -20.57 6.68
C ALA A 144 13.90 -20.66 7.32
N PRO A 145 14.59 -21.83 7.32
CA PRO A 145 15.83 -22.06 8.07
C PRO A 145 17.08 -21.29 7.60
N SER A 146 16.92 -20.18 6.87
CA SER A 146 18.01 -19.29 6.45
C SER A 146 17.81 -17.89 7.01
N GLY A 147 18.73 -17.45 7.86
CA GLY A 147 18.90 -16.03 8.19
C GLY A 147 19.55 -15.29 7.01
N PHE A 148 19.30 -13.98 6.91
CA PHE A 148 19.97 -13.11 5.95
C PHE A 148 20.61 -11.95 6.71
N GLN A 149 21.92 -11.81 6.59
CA GLN A 149 22.64 -10.67 7.15
C GLN A 149 22.73 -9.55 6.11
N ALA A 150 22.33 -8.35 6.50
CA ALA A 150 22.33 -7.17 5.65
C ALA A 150 23.07 -6.01 6.35
N GLU A 151 23.81 -5.23 5.57
CA GLU A 151 24.50 -4.04 6.08
C GLU A 151 23.51 -2.88 6.37
N THR A 152 22.46 -2.76 5.56
CA THR A 152 21.43 -1.75 5.72
C THR A 152 20.06 -2.36 5.47
N VAL A 153 19.18 -2.25 6.45
CA VAL A 153 17.80 -2.76 6.38
C VAL A 153 16.83 -1.59 6.46
N ILE A 154 15.84 -1.57 5.56
CA ILE A 154 14.70 -0.65 5.61
C ILE A 154 13.42 -1.47 5.75
N ALA A 155 12.74 -1.32 6.89
CA ALA A 155 11.49 -2.00 7.18
C ALA A 155 10.31 -1.26 6.52
N THR A 156 9.58 -1.95 5.65
CA THR A 156 8.33 -1.50 5.02
C THR A 156 7.21 -2.55 5.15
N ASP A 157 7.33 -3.38 6.19
CA ASP A 157 6.54 -4.58 6.51
C ASP A 157 5.18 -4.29 7.17
N GLY A 158 4.82 -3.02 7.28
CA GLY A 158 3.47 -2.57 7.60
C GLY A 158 3.13 -2.57 9.08
N ALA A 159 1.83 -2.66 9.39
CA ALA A 159 1.34 -2.42 10.75
C ALA A 159 1.86 -3.44 11.78
N GLY A 160 2.03 -4.71 11.40
CA GLY A 160 2.58 -5.77 12.24
C GLY A 160 4.06 -6.02 11.94
N SER A 161 4.86 -4.96 12.03
CA SER A 161 6.28 -4.99 11.68
C SER A 161 7.09 -5.78 12.72
N ALA A 162 7.75 -6.86 12.27
CA ALA A 162 8.63 -7.65 13.14
C ALA A 162 9.89 -6.87 13.51
N ILE A 163 10.38 -6.02 12.60
CA ILE A 163 11.54 -5.16 12.87
C ILE A 163 11.20 -4.11 13.93
N ARG A 164 10.03 -3.47 13.85
CA ARG A 164 9.62 -2.50 14.87
C ARG A 164 9.51 -3.16 16.26
N GLU A 165 8.94 -4.36 16.34
CA GLU A 165 8.86 -5.12 17.59
C GLU A 165 10.25 -5.47 18.15
N ALA A 166 11.21 -5.79 17.28
CA ALA A 166 12.59 -6.02 17.69
C ALA A 166 13.28 -4.74 18.19
N MET A 167 13.07 -3.60 17.51
CA MET A 167 13.58 -2.30 17.93
C MET A 167 13.02 -1.89 19.30
N GLU A 168 11.71 -2.08 19.53
CA GLU A 168 11.06 -1.81 20.82
C GLU A 168 11.66 -2.63 21.95
N ARG A 169 12.00 -3.89 21.69
CA ARG A 169 12.61 -4.79 22.68
C ARG A 169 14.07 -4.43 22.99
N SER A 170 14.83 -4.01 21.99
CA SER A 170 16.31 -3.98 22.07
C SER A 170 16.91 -2.57 22.13
N ILE A 171 16.22 -1.53 21.66
CA ILE A 171 16.76 -0.16 21.62
C ILE A 171 16.32 0.62 22.87
N PRO A 172 17.26 1.07 23.73
CA PRO A 172 16.91 1.87 24.90
C PRO A 172 16.16 3.14 24.51
N LYS A 173 15.04 3.42 25.20
CA LYS A 173 14.17 4.60 24.98
C LYS A 173 13.44 4.61 23.62
N PHE A 174 13.29 3.45 22.98
CA PHE A 174 12.38 3.32 21.85
C PHE A 174 10.93 3.23 22.38
N GLU A 175 10.11 4.24 22.09
CA GLU A 175 8.73 4.32 22.58
C GLU A 175 7.73 3.95 21.49
N VAL A 176 6.83 3.02 21.78
CA VAL A 176 5.73 2.59 20.90
C VAL A 176 4.39 2.84 21.60
N SER A 177 3.41 3.35 20.84
CA SER A 177 2.02 3.45 21.28
C SER A 177 1.14 2.73 20.28
N GLN A 178 0.37 1.76 20.76
CA GLN A 178 -0.60 1.01 19.96
C GLN A 178 -1.97 1.08 20.61
N VAL A 179 -2.93 1.68 19.88
CA VAL A 179 -4.32 1.81 20.32
C VAL A 179 -5.20 1.13 19.27
N PHE A 180 -5.90 0.08 19.68
CA PHE A 180 -6.89 -0.56 18.84
C PHE A 180 -8.19 0.25 18.89
N LEU A 181 -8.75 0.55 17.72
CA LEU A 181 -10.04 1.22 17.61
C LEU A 181 -11.17 0.22 17.91
N GLU A 182 -12.24 0.69 18.54
CA GLU A 182 -13.44 -0.13 18.82
C GLU A 182 -14.20 -0.51 17.54
N HIS A 183 -14.02 0.27 16.47
CA HIS A 183 -14.67 0.05 15.18
C HIS A 183 -13.88 -0.95 14.34
N GLY A 184 -14.58 -1.93 13.75
CA GLY A 184 -14.08 -2.81 12.70
C GLY A 184 -14.68 -2.45 11.35
N TYR A 185 -14.17 -3.04 10.27
CA TYR A 185 -14.72 -2.87 8.92
C TYR A 185 -15.03 -4.22 8.26
N LYS A 186 -15.95 -4.19 7.30
CA LYS A 186 -16.32 -5.33 6.45
C LYS A 186 -16.50 -4.84 5.02
N GLU A 187 -15.93 -5.56 4.07
CA GLU A 187 -16.09 -5.24 2.65
C GLU A 187 -17.37 -5.85 2.09
N LEU A 188 -18.11 -5.04 1.33
CA LEU A 188 -19.30 -5.43 0.60
C LEU A 188 -19.14 -4.99 -0.86
N HIS A 189 -19.67 -5.77 -1.79
CA HIS A 189 -19.52 -5.53 -3.23
C HIS A 189 -20.86 -5.14 -3.85
N ILE A 190 -20.88 -4.00 -4.54
CA ILE A 190 -22.00 -3.59 -5.41
C ILE A 190 -21.63 -4.03 -6.83
N PRO A 191 -22.35 -5.00 -7.43
CA PRO A 191 -22.01 -5.50 -8.76
C PRO A 191 -22.26 -4.45 -9.85
N PRO A 192 -21.75 -4.66 -11.06
CA PRO A 192 -22.18 -3.88 -12.23
C PRO A 192 -23.70 -3.98 -12.45
N ALA A 193 -24.27 -2.99 -13.14
CA ALA A 193 -25.62 -3.07 -13.68
C ALA A 193 -25.73 -4.17 -14.75
N VAL A 194 -26.95 -4.53 -15.16
CA VAL A 194 -27.21 -5.60 -16.14
C VAL A 194 -26.52 -5.35 -17.48
N ASP A 195 -26.36 -4.08 -17.86
CA ASP A 195 -25.65 -3.64 -19.07
C ASP A 195 -24.13 -3.54 -18.89
N GLY A 196 -23.60 -3.90 -17.71
CA GLY A 196 -22.19 -3.78 -17.35
C GLY A 196 -21.79 -2.38 -16.85
N GLY A 197 -22.72 -1.43 -16.75
CA GLY A 197 -22.48 -0.08 -16.25
C GLY A 197 -22.35 0.01 -14.72
N PHE A 198 -22.07 1.22 -14.23
CA PHE A 198 -22.10 1.49 -12.78
C PHE A 198 -23.55 1.67 -12.31
N GLN A 199 -23.91 1.06 -11.19
CA GLN A 199 -25.23 1.25 -10.57
C GLN A 199 -25.39 2.60 -9.86
N LEU A 200 -24.27 3.27 -9.58
CA LEU A 200 -24.19 4.53 -8.85
C LEU A 200 -23.26 5.50 -9.61
N GLU A 201 -23.32 6.79 -9.26
CA GLU A 201 -22.39 7.80 -9.81
C GLU A 201 -20.94 7.36 -9.60
N LYS A 202 -20.20 7.11 -10.69
CA LYS A 202 -18.86 6.53 -10.61
C LYS A 202 -17.81 7.53 -10.16
N ASN A 203 -18.04 8.83 -10.37
CA ASN A 203 -17.04 9.87 -10.18
C ASN A 203 -17.14 10.58 -8.82
N VAL A 204 -17.57 9.88 -7.77
CA VAL A 204 -17.71 10.40 -6.39
C VAL A 204 -17.41 9.32 -5.35
N LEU A 205 -17.01 9.74 -4.15
CA LEU A 205 -16.91 8.86 -2.98
C LEU A 205 -18.27 8.77 -2.28
N HIS A 206 -18.88 7.59 -2.29
CA HIS A 206 -20.16 7.39 -1.63
C HIS A 206 -20.02 7.17 -0.11
N ILE A 207 -20.83 7.87 0.69
CA ILE A 207 -20.82 7.76 2.16
C ILE A 207 -22.26 7.67 2.68
N TRP A 208 -22.53 6.66 3.51
CA TRP A 208 -23.78 6.49 4.23
C TRP A 208 -23.53 6.74 5.73
N PRO A 209 -23.46 8.01 6.19
CA PRO A 209 -23.19 8.29 7.59
C PRO A 209 -24.33 7.74 8.45
N ARG A 210 -24.00 6.91 9.43
CA ARG A 210 -24.90 6.43 10.48
C ARG A 210 -24.16 6.64 11.80
N HIS A 211 -24.78 7.28 12.79
CA HIS A 211 -24.09 7.69 14.02
C HIS A 211 -23.23 6.59 14.68
N GLN A 212 -23.70 5.33 14.66
CA GLN A 212 -23.04 4.18 15.29
C GLN A 212 -22.29 3.26 14.31
N PHE A 213 -22.34 3.54 13.00
CA PHE A 213 -21.69 2.72 11.97
C PHE A 213 -21.01 3.66 10.97
N ILE A 214 -19.80 4.10 11.30
CA ILE A 214 -18.88 4.78 10.38
C ILE A 214 -17.62 3.93 10.28
#